data_AF-A0A2G3DXU2-F1
#
_entry.id   AF-A0A2G3DXU2-F1
#
_cell.length_a   1.000
_cell.length_b   1.000
_cell.length_c   1.000
_cell.angle_alpha   90.00
_cell.angle_beta   90.00
_cell.angle_gamma   90.00
#
_symmetry.space_group_name_H-M   'P 1'
#
loop_
_entity.id
_entity.type
_entity.pdbx_description
1 polymer ?
#
loop_
_entity_poly.entity_id
_entity_poly.type
_entity_poly.pdbx_seq_one_letter_code
_entity_poly.pdbx_strand_id
1 'polypeptide(L)'
;MNRKLIVRLLIVAIVIGSCCFFFSRNNKKEVYQKDYSYQFYAQKEADDVIFYEPGLLMYLSGYNLYTNSDASLEELEESYFSRNELFDNYISVFALMKPDNIEETFSDITKRELGKSYFNISLDEAKKINDIFLEQQSLVTDYYGDSRILLYNLSDEQREEFYKKYEDSSYVIEDSVMETTEPYTGHKHREFQGIVKEINGNEVVIRVLDGKRICQYSGIYDDISFDIQDYVAFDFYFFKTGIEKKTESEWTGVEFENIKKIDKPKNFDIDAYYADEYKMKRERIIKFLIVAFLCCGIVASMVYFSKLEKRIDIK
;
A
#
# COMPACT_ATOMS: atom_id res chain seq x y z
N MET A 1 3.74 -49.32 -27.00
CA MET A 1 4.24 -48.53 -25.85
C MET A 1 4.59 -49.47 -24.70
N ASN A 2 5.83 -49.45 -24.21
CA ASN A 2 6.36 -50.52 -23.36
C ASN A 2 5.81 -50.41 -21.92
N ARG A 3 5.09 -51.44 -21.45
CA ARG A 3 4.35 -51.47 -20.17
C ARG A 3 5.24 -51.15 -18.96
N LYS A 4 6.53 -51.46 -19.04
CA LYS A 4 7.55 -51.14 -18.01
C LYS A 4 7.84 -49.65 -17.87
N LEU A 5 7.70 -48.87 -18.95
CA LEU A 5 7.95 -47.42 -18.94
C LEU A 5 6.82 -46.65 -18.23
N ILE A 6 5.58 -47.09 -18.46
CA ILE A 6 4.38 -46.50 -17.84
C ILE A 6 4.40 -46.71 -16.33
N VAL A 7 4.75 -47.91 -15.87
CA VAL A 7 4.83 -48.23 -14.43
C VAL A 7 5.90 -47.40 -13.71
N ARG A 8 7.05 -47.15 -14.35
CA ARG A 8 8.12 -46.31 -13.77
C ARG A 8 7.71 -44.85 -13.63
N LEU A 9 6.99 -44.29 -14.60
CA LEU A 9 6.49 -42.92 -14.55
C LEU A 9 5.45 -42.72 -13.44
N LEU A 10 4.59 -43.72 -13.23
CA LEU A 10 3.58 -43.71 -12.15
C LEU A 10 4.21 -43.70 -10.76
N ILE A 11 5.27 -44.49 -10.55
CA ILE A 11 5.98 -44.54 -9.26
C ILE A 11 6.64 -43.20 -8.95
N VAL A 12 7.26 -42.56 -9.95
CA VAL A 12 7.91 -41.24 -9.79
C VAL A 12 6.87 -40.17 -9.45
N ALA A 13 5.69 -40.18 -10.09
CA ALA A 13 4.62 -39.23 -9.81
C ALA A 13 4.08 -39.35 -8.37
N ILE A 14 3.93 -40.58 -7.85
CA ILE A 14 3.46 -40.83 -6.48
C ILE A 14 4.48 -40.34 -5.44
N VAL A 15 5.78 -40.57 -5.67
CA VAL A 15 6.83 -40.12 -4.75
C VAL A 15 6.92 -38.60 -4.71
N ILE A 16 6.89 -37.93 -5.87
CA ILE A 16 6.92 -36.46 -5.94
C ILE A 16 5.67 -35.86 -5.29
N GLY A 17 4.48 -36.40 -5.57
CA GLY A 17 3.23 -35.93 -4.96
C GLY A 17 3.23 -36.07 -3.44
N SER A 18 3.77 -37.18 -2.92
CA SER A 18 3.90 -37.41 -1.47
C SER A 18 4.88 -36.45 -0.82
N CYS A 19 6.04 -36.20 -1.44
CA CYS A 19 7.01 -35.22 -0.94
C CYS A 19 6.44 -33.80 -0.92
N CYS A 20 5.72 -33.38 -1.96
CA CYS A 20 5.07 -32.06 -2.01
C CYS A 20 3.97 -31.91 -0.93
N PHE A 21 3.20 -32.96 -0.65
CA PHE A 21 2.15 -32.94 0.36
C PHE A 21 2.72 -32.83 1.79
N PHE A 22 3.78 -33.58 2.12
CA PHE A 22 4.45 -33.48 3.42
C PHE A 22 5.17 -32.14 3.63
N PHE A 23 5.76 -31.57 2.57
CA PHE A 23 6.40 -30.26 2.63
C PHE A 23 5.40 -29.11 2.82
N SER A 24 4.20 -29.23 2.24
CA SER A 24 3.08 -28.30 2.44
C SER A 24 2.52 -28.36 3.86
N ARG A 25 2.36 -29.58 4.42
CA ARG A 25 1.77 -29.78 5.74
C ARG A 25 2.69 -29.38 6.91
N ASN A 26 4.00 -29.61 6.80
CA ASN A 26 4.97 -29.26 7.85
C ASN A 26 5.38 -27.78 7.87
N ASN A 27 5.02 -26.98 6.85
CA ASN A 27 5.33 -25.55 6.79
C ASN A 27 4.20 -24.64 7.29
N LYS A 28 3.06 -25.18 7.75
CA LYS A 28 2.10 -24.41 8.53
C LYS A 28 2.64 -24.24 9.95
N LYS A 29 3.60 -23.33 10.12
CA LYS A 29 3.89 -22.76 11.45
C LYS A 29 2.58 -22.19 11.98
N GLU A 30 2.19 -22.57 13.19
CA GLU A 30 1.21 -21.80 13.96
C GLU A 30 1.74 -20.37 14.04
N VAL A 31 1.15 -19.47 13.26
CA VAL A 31 1.45 -18.06 13.30
C VAL A 31 0.85 -17.57 14.61
N TYR A 32 1.70 -17.28 15.59
CA TYR A 32 1.30 -16.57 16.80
C TYR A 32 0.61 -15.28 16.33
N GLN A 33 -0.73 -15.24 16.40
CA GLN A 33 -1.49 -14.06 16.03
C GLN A 33 -1.17 -12.98 17.06
N LYS A 34 -0.55 -11.89 16.60
CA LYS A 34 -0.29 -10.72 17.43
C LYS A 34 -1.64 -10.20 17.96
N ASP A 35 -1.67 -9.85 19.23
CA ASP A 35 -2.87 -9.26 19.82
C ASP A 35 -3.02 -7.80 19.40
N TYR A 36 -4.19 -7.44 18.89
CA TYR A 36 -4.53 -6.09 18.43
C TYR A 36 -5.69 -5.49 19.22
N SER A 37 -5.99 -6.05 20.39
CA SER A 37 -7.02 -5.57 21.31
C SER A 37 -6.96 -4.06 21.57
N TYR A 38 -5.76 -3.49 21.75
CA TYR A 38 -5.60 -2.05 21.99
C TYR A 38 -6.08 -1.19 20.81
N GLN A 39 -5.65 -1.51 19.59
CA GLN A 39 -6.00 -0.76 18.38
C GLN A 39 -7.51 -0.79 18.08
N PHE A 40 -8.20 -1.81 18.57
CA PHE A 40 -9.63 -1.98 18.42
C PHE A 40 -10.43 -1.58 19.65
N TYR A 41 -9.81 -1.00 20.69
CA TYR A 41 -10.46 -0.74 21.98
C TYR A 41 -11.23 -1.96 22.51
N ALA A 42 -10.68 -3.15 22.31
CA ALA A 42 -11.33 -4.42 22.58
C ALA A 42 -10.70 -5.09 23.81
N GLN A 43 -11.54 -5.50 24.76
CA GLN A 43 -11.14 -6.32 25.89
C GLN A 43 -11.54 -7.77 25.66
N LYS A 44 -10.65 -8.70 26.00
CA LYS A 44 -10.97 -10.13 26.00
C LYS A 44 -11.43 -10.53 27.40
N GLU A 45 -12.64 -11.05 27.50
CA GLU A 45 -13.17 -11.66 28.71
C GLU A 45 -13.52 -13.11 28.42
N ALA A 46 -12.68 -14.04 28.89
CA ALA A 46 -12.76 -15.46 28.53
C ALA A 46 -12.73 -15.70 27.01
N ASP A 47 -13.84 -16.21 26.45
CA ASP A 47 -13.99 -16.48 25.01
C ASP A 47 -14.67 -15.32 24.25
N ASP A 48 -15.11 -14.28 24.98
CA ASP A 48 -15.80 -13.12 24.40
C ASP A 48 -14.84 -11.94 24.20
N VAL A 49 -15.11 -11.17 23.14
CA VAL A 49 -14.45 -9.91 22.83
C VAL A 49 -15.48 -8.81 22.98
N ILE A 50 -15.20 -7.85 23.86
CA ILE A 50 -16.07 -6.72 24.14
C ILE A 50 -15.38 -5.46 23.64
N PHE A 51 -16.02 -4.73 22.73
CA PHE A 51 -15.52 -3.47 22.21
C PHE A 51 -16.00 -2.30 23.09
N TYR A 52 -15.09 -1.40 23.39
CA TYR A 52 -15.46 -0.07 23.85
C TYR A 52 -15.74 0.82 22.63
N GLU A 53 -16.98 0.77 22.16
CA GLU A 53 -17.46 1.43 20.95
C GLU A 53 -17.12 2.93 20.86
N PRO A 54 -17.21 3.76 21.93
CA PRO A 54 -16.81 5.17 21.85
C PRO A 54 -15.33 5.35 21.48
N GLY A 55 -14.44 4.53 22.06
CA GLY A 55 -13.01 4.58 21.74
C GLY A 55 -12.74 4.11 20.32
N LEU A 56 -13.42 3.05 19.87
CA LEU A 56 -13.27 2.55 18.52
C LEU A 56 -13.77 3.55 17.47
N LEU A 57 -14.90 4.23 17.73
CA LEU A 57 -15.45 5.28 16.85
C LEU A 57 -14.46 6.43 16.63
N MET A 58 -13.75 6.84 17.68
CA MET A 58 -12.75 7.91 17.61
C MET A 58 -11.62 7.57 16.65
N TYR A 59 -11.03 6.37 16.74
CA TYR A 59 -9.98 5.96 15.81
C TYR A 59 -10.50 5.65 14.41
N LEU A 60 -11.71 5.09 14.29
CA LEU A 60 -12.36 4.89 13.00
C LEU A 60 -12.52 6.22 12.26
N SER A 61 -12.89 7.29 12.97
CA SER A 61 -13.06 8.62 12.39
C SER A 61 -11.74 9.17 11.85
N GLY A 62 -10.64 9.00 12.60
CA GLY A 62 -9.30 9.31 12.10
C GLY A 62 -8.89 8.47 10.88
N TYR A 63 -9.25 7.18 10.86
CA TYR A 63 -8.97 6.26 9.75
C TYR A 63 -9.71 6.63 8.48
N ASN A 64 -11.00 6.91 8.58
CA ASN A 64 -11.82 7.31 7.45
C ASN A 64 -11.28 8.61 6.83
N LEU A 65 -10.90 9.60 7.66
CA LEU A 65 -10.28 10.84 7.16
C LEU A 65 -8.92 10.58 6.51
N TYR A 66 -8.04 9.81 7.15
CA TYR A 66 -6.69 9.56 6.64
C TYR A 66 -6.68 8.77 5.33
N THR A 67 -7.61 7.82 5.19
CA THR A 67 -7.65 6.91 4.03
C THR A 67 -8.70 7.28 2.99
N ASN A 68 -9.50 8.32 3.25
CA ASN A 68 -10.70 8.67 2.49
C ASN A 68 -11.66 7.47 2.33
N SER A 69 -11.83 6.70 3.42
CA SER A 69 -12.73 5.55 3.51
C SER A 69 -14.05 5.95 4.18
N ASP A 70 -15.10 5.16 3.95
CA ASP A 70 -16.41 5.30 4.57
C ASP A 70 -16.76 4.10 5.47
N ALA A 71 -15.75 3.45 6.07
CA ALA A 71 -15.96 2.27 6.89
C ALA A 71 -16.82 2.60 8.12
N SER A 72 -17.75 1.71 8.44
CA SER A 72 -18.61 1.80 9.62
C SER A 72 -17.97 1.14 10.84
N LEU A 73 -18.49 1.48 12.03
CA LEU A 73 -18.09 0.87 13.29
C LEU A 73 -18.30 -0.66 13.26
N GLU A 74 -19.44 -1.09 12.74
CA GLU A 74 -19.85 -2.49 12.61
C GLU A 74 -18.90 -3.26 11.68
N GLU A 75 -18.52 -2.68 10.54
CA GLU A 75 -17.54 -3.28 9.62
C GLU A 75 -16.16 -3.40 10.25
N LEU A 76 -15.73 -2.38 11.02
CA LEU A 76 -14.45 -2.43 11.71
C LEU A 76 -14.45 -3.50 12.81
N GLU A 77 -15.51 -3.63 13.60
CA GLU A 77 -15.66 -4.72 14.57
C GLU A 77 -15.64 -6.11 13.90
N GLU A 78 -16.38 -6.29 12.79
CA GLU A 78 -16.37 -7.54 12.03
C GLU A 78 -14.97 -7.85 11.47
N SER A 79 -14.22 -6.82 11.06
CA SER A 79 -12.84 -6.98 10.58
C SER A 79 -11.93 -7.58 11.64
N TYR A 80 -12.14 -7.25 12.93
CA TYR A 80 -11.35 -7.81 14.02
C TYR A 80 -11.50 -9.33 14.13
N PHE A 81 -12.71 -9.86 13.91
CA PHE A 81 -12.97 -11.29 13.94
C PHE A 81 -12.55 -11.99 12.65
N SER A 82 -12.93 -11.42 11.51
CA SER A 82 -12.71 -12.02 10.19
C SER A 82 -11.27 -11.92 9.70
N ARG A 83 -10.49 -10.95 10.22
CA ARG A 83 -9.12 -10.61 9.78
C ARG A 83 -9.06 -10.41 8.26
N ASN A 84 -10.00 -9.64 7.74
CA ASN A 84 -10.14 -9.32 6.31
C ASN A 84 -9.19 -8.17 5.88
N GLU A 85 -9.33 -7.69 4.65
CA GLU A 85 -8.49 -6.60 4.12
C GLU A 85 -8.61 -5.29 4.91
N LEU A 86 -9.82 -4.98 5.42
CA LEU A 86 -10.02 -3.80 6.28
C LEU A 86 -9.20 -3.90 7.56
N PHE A 87 -9.13 -5.09 8.16
CA PHE A 87 -8.30 -5.32 9.35
C PHE A 87 -6.82 -5.03 9.07
N ASP A 88 -6.28 -5.60 8.00
CA ASP A 88 -4.86 -5.43 7.64
C ASP A 88 -4.56 -3.96 7.31
N ASN A 89 -5.46 -3.30 6.58
CA ASN A 89 -5.30 -1.89 6.21
C ASN A 89 -5.37 -0.98 7.46
N TYR A 90 -6.39 -1.14 8.30
CA TYR A 90 -6.55 -0.39 9.53
C TYR A 90 -5.33 -0.50 10.45
N ILE A 91 -4.84 -1.73 10.68
CA ILE A 91 -3.63 -1.94 11.49
C ILE A 91 -2.39 -1.30 10.87
N SER A 92 -2.26 -1.35 9.54
CA SER A 92 -1.12 -0.75 8.84
C SER A 92 -1.09 0.77 8.95
N VAL A 93 -2.29 1.38 8.98
CA VAL A 93 -2.48 2.83 9.03
C VAL A 93 -2.51 3.36 10.46
N PHE A 94 -2.86 2.54 11.46
CA PHE A 94 -3.07 2.95 12.85
C PHE A 94 -1.99 3.88 13.42
N ALA A 95 -0.72 3.52 13.28
CA ALA A 95 0.38 4.33 13.80
C ALA A 95 0.62 5.62 13.00
N LEU A 96 0.27 5.61 11.71
CA LEU A 96 0.44 6.76 10.81
C LEU A 96 -0.55 7.89 11.14
N MET A 97 -1.72 7.54 11.68
CA MET A 97 -2.75 8.49 12.08
C MET A 97 -2.46 9.22 13.40
N LYS A 98 -1.35 8.90 14.09
CA LYS A 98 -0.98 9.51 15.37
C LYS A 98 -2.14 9.40 16.40
N PRO A 99 -2.46 8.20 16.92
CA PRO A 99 -3.64 7.97 17.77
C PRO A 99 -3.73 8.91 18.99
N ASP A 100 -2.58 9.29 19.58
CA ASP A 100 -2.52 10.24 20.71
C ASP A 100 -3.13 11.60 20.35
N ASN A 101 -2.85 12.10 19.14
CA ASN A 101 -3.40 13.36 18.64
C ASN A 101 -4.92 13.30 18.46
N ILE A 102 -5.43 12.16 17.98
CA ILE A 102 -6.86 11.93 17.83
C ILE A 102 -7.52 11.90 19.22
N GLU A 103 -6.95 11.16 20.17
CA GLU A 103 -7.42 11.09 21.56
C GLU A 103 -7.49 12.47 22.23
N GLU A 104 -6.45 13.27 22.07
CA GLU A 104 -6.38 14.63 22.61
C GLU A 104 -7.49 15.51 22.00
N THR A 105 -7.64 15.49 20.67
CA THR A 105 -8.67 16.28 19.96
C THR A 105 -10.08 15.92 20.42
N PHE A 106 -10.41 14.63 20.49
CA PHE A 106 -11.73 14.19 20.98
C PHE A 106 -11.94 14.54 22.45
N SER A 107 -10.89 14.41 23.28
CA SER A 107 -10.95 14.76 24.70
C SER A 107 -11.20 16.26 24.91
N ASP A 108 -10.56 17.11 24.11
CA ASP A 108 -10.74 18.57 24.16
C ASP A 108 -12.16 18.97 23.79
N ILE A 109 -12.69 18.46 22.67
CA ILE A 109 -14.07 18.71 22.25
C ILE A 109 -15.04 18.25 23.35
N THR A 110 -14.86 17.03 23.87
CA THR A 110 -15.76 16.49 24.90
C THR A 110 -15.75 17.29 26.19
N LYS A 111 -14.57 17.75 26.61
CA LYS A 111 -14.44 18.56 27.81
C LYS A 111 -15.17 19.90 27.67
N ARG A 112 -15.17 20.51 26.49
CA ARG A 112 -15.89 21.76 26.21
C ARG A 112 -17.40 21.54 26.16
N GLU A 113 -17.83 20.56 25.38
CA GLU A 113 -19.26 20.31 25.12
C GLU A 113 -19.99 19.69 26.32
N LEU A 114 -19.32 18.78 27.03
CA LEU A 114 -19.95 17.94 28.07
C LEU A 114 -19.33 18.09 29.46
N GLY A 115 -18.18 18.77 29.60
CA GLY A 115 -17.52 18.96 30.90
C GLY A 115 -16.98 17.68 31.55
N LYS A 116 -16.78 16.60 30.79
CA LYS A 116 -16.31 15.29 31.27
C LYS A 116 -15.30 14.63 30.33
N SER A 117 -14.65 13.57 30.79
CA SER A 117 -13.71 12.76 29.99
C SER A 117 -14.44 12.00 28.88
N TYR A 118 -13.84 11.93 27.68
CA TYR A 118 -14.34 11.13 26.55
C TYR A 118 -14.54 9.66 26.92
N PHE A 119 -13.63 9.09 27.73
CA PHE A 119 -13.72 7.70 28.16
C PHE A 119 -14.88 7.40 29.13
N ASN A 120 -15.63 8.41 29.55
CA ASN A 120 -16.77 8.30 30.46
C ASN A 120 -18.11 8.72 29.82
N ILE A 121 -18.21 8.63 28.48
CA ILE A 121 -19.43 8.99 27.73
C ILE A 121 -20.10 7.76 27.10
N SER A 122 -21.39 7.88 26.79
CA SER A 122 -22.13 6.86 26.04
C SER A 122 -21.81 6.90 24.53
N LEU A 123 -22.15 5.86 23.79
CA LEU A 123 -22.00 5.87 22.32
C LEU A 123 -22.78 7.03 21.67
N ASP A 124 -23.98 7.35 22.16
CA ASP A 124 -24.78 8.47 21.63
C ASP A 124 -24.11 9.83 21.86
N GLU A 125 -23.42 10.00 23.00
CA GLU A 125 -22.62 11.19 23.27
C GLU A 125 -21.38 11.20 22.37
N ALA A 126 -20.70 10.06 22.20
CA ALA A 126 -19.54 9.93 21.33
C ALA A 126 -19.86 10.26 19.86
N LYS A 127 -21.03 9.83 19.36
CA LYS A 127 -21.51 10.18 18.02
C LYS A 127 -21.68 11.69 17.85
N LYS A 128 -22.24 12.38 18.86
CA LYS A 128 -22.35 13.86 18.82
C LYS A 128 -20.98 14.53 18.81
N ILE A 129 -20.04 14.04 19.63
CA ILE A 129 -18.66 14.55 19.62
C ILE A 129 -18.01 14.32 18.25
N ASN A 130 -18.26 13.17 17.64
CA ASN A 130 -17.76 12.87 16.30
C ASN A 130 -18.36 13.82 15.24
N ASP A 131 -19.66 14.14 15.31
CA ASP A 131 -20.28 15.10 14.39
C ASP A 131 -19.60 16.47 14.49
N ILE A 132 -19.29 16.92 15.71
CA ILE A 132 -18.58 18.18 15.97
C ILE A 132 -17.14 18.13 15.44
N PHE A 133 -16.45 17.01 15.63
CA PHE A 133 -15.11 16.78 15.09
C PHE A 133 -15.09 16.84 13.56
N LEU A 134 -16.05 16.19 12.89
CA LEU A 134 -16.17 16.19 11.43
C LEU A 134 -16.56 17.58 10.88
N GLU A 135 -17.40 18.32 11.59
CA GLU A 135 -17.74 19.70 11.21
C GLU A 135 -16.51 20.61 11.29
N GLN A 136 -15.71 20.52 12.36
CA GLN A 136 -14.44 21.23 12.45
C GLN A 136 -13.44 20.80 11.37
N GLN A 137 -13.35 19.51 11.03
CA GLN A 137 -12.51 19.04 9.92
C GLN A 137 -12.96 19.61 8.56
N SER A 138 -14.27 19.80 8.36
CA SER A 138 -14.77 20.49 7.16
C SER A 138 -14.25 21.93 7.10
N LEU A 139 -14.28 22.66 8.23
CA LEU A 139 -13.75 24.02 8.31
C LEU A 139 -12.24 24.08 8.04
N VAL A 140 -11.47 23.09 8.54
CA VAL A 140 -10.03 22.95 8.23
C VAL A 140 -9.82 22.79 6.72
N THR A 141 -10.59 21.90 6.10
CA THR A 141 -10.50 21.61 4.67
C THR A 141 -10.84 22.85 3.84
N ASP A 142 -11.89 23.58 4.23
CA ASP A 142 -12.30 24.83 3.57
C ASP A 142 -11.26 25.94 3.71
N TYR A 143 -10.62 26.05 4.89
CA TYR A 143 -9.61 27.09 5.14
C TYR A 143 -8.31 26.85 4.37
N TYR A 144 -7.76 25.64 4.42
CA TYR A 144 -6.49 25.33 3.76
C TYR A 144 -6.64 24.94 2.28
N GLY A 145 -7.82 24.52 1.86
CA GLY A 145 -8.05 23.97 0.52
C GLY A 145 -7.38 22.61 0.28
N ASP A 146 -6.93 21.92 1.33
CA ASP A 146 -6.29 20.61 1.27
C ASP A 146 -6.88 19.69 2.35
N SER A 147 -7.61 18.66 1.93
CA SER A 147 -8.27 17.70 2.83
C SER A 147 -7.28 16.78 3.56
N ARG A 148 -6.00 16.79 3.18
CA ARG A 148 -4.94 16.03 3.86
C ARG A 148 -4.47 16.72 5.14
N ILE A 149 -4.80 18.00 5.32
CA ILE A 149 -4.56 18.71 6.59
C ILE A 149 -5.65 18.30 7.57
N LEU A 150 -5.24 17.50 8.56
CA LEU A 150 -6.15 16.89 9.52
C LEU A 150 -6.20 17.72 10.81
N LEU A 151 -7.41 17.98 11.30
CA LEU A 151 -7.67 18.76 12.51
C LEU A 151 -6.82 18.28 13.69
N TYR A 152 -6.74 16.95 13.86
CA TYR A 152 -5.98 16.35 14.96
C TYR A 152 -4.46 16.51 14.81
N ASN A 153 -3.94 16.85 13.63
CA ASN A 153 -2.51 17.15 13.46
C ASN A 153 -2.17 18.62 13.68
N LEU A 154 -3.16 19.50 13.77
CA LEU A 154 -2.94 20.91 14.04
C LEU A 154 -2.55 21.15 15.49
N SER A 155 -1.85 22.24 15.76
CA SER A 155 -1.54 22.68 17.12
C SER A 155 -2.79 23.08 17.90
N ASP A 156 -2.72 23.07 19.23
CA ASP A 156 -3.84 23.44 20.11
C ASP A 156 -4.41 24.83 19.77
N GLU A 157 -3.55 25.79 19.46
CA GLU A 157 -3.91 27.17 19.07
C GLU A 157 -4.69 27.19 17.75
N GLN A 158 -4.28 26.36 16.78
CA GLN A 158 -5.00 26.22 15.51
C GLN A 158 -6.34 25.50 15.68
N ARG A 159 -6.38 24.42 16.47
CA ARG A 159 -7.64 23.72 16.79
C ARG A 159 -8.63 24.65 17.49
N GLU A 160 -8.14 25.54 18.37
CA GLU A 160 -8.95 26.57 19.02
C GLU A 160 -9.62 27.53 18.02
N GLU A 161 -8.89 27.98 17.00
CA GLU A 161 -9.46 28.86 15.97
C GLU A 161 -10.62 28.19 15.21
N PHE A 162 -10.49 26.91 14.88
CA PHE A 162 -11.56 26.16 14.24
C PHE A 162 -12.74 25.89 15.18
N TYR A 163 -12.49 25.66 16.46
CA TYR A 163 -13.56 25.53 17.45
C TYR A 163 -14.37 26.84 17.59
N LYS A 164 -13.71 28.00 17.68
CA LYS A 164 -14.41 29.31 17.70
C LYS A 164 -15.24 29.53 16.43
N LYS A 165 -14.69 29.14 15.27
CA LYS A 165 -15.40 29.24 13.99
C LYS A 165 -16.62 28.30 13.92
N TYR A 166 -16.52 27.13 14.52
CA TYR A 166 -17.63 26.19 14.69
C TYR A 166 -18.72 26.77 15.59
N GLU A 167 -18.36 27.33 16.76
CA GLU A 167 -19.33 27.94 17.69
C GLU A 167 -19.99 29.20 17.11
N ASP A 168 -19.23 30.03 16.41
CA ASP A 168 -19.69 31.26 15.77
C ASP A 168 -19.26 31.30 14.30
N SER A 169 -20.21 30.99 13.42
CA SER A 169 -20.01 31.06 11.97
C SER A 169 -19.55 32.44 11.46
N SER A 170 -19.77 33.52 12.21
CA SER A 170 -19.32 34.88 11.87
C SER A 170 -17.89 35.18 12.32
N TYR A 171 -17.31 34.34 13.18
CA TYR A 171 -15.91 34.43 13.59
C TYR A 171 -14.98 34.35 12.37
N VAL A 172 -13.87 35.09 12.42
CA VAL A 172 -12.84 35.09 11.38
C VAL A 172 -11.58 34.51 12.00
N ILE A 173 -11.11 33.41 11.43
CA ILE A 173 -9.88 32.72 11.86
C ILE A 173 -8.70 33.68 11.80
N GLU A 174 -7.88 33.67 12.84
CA GLU A 174 -6.68 34.50 12.92
C GLU A 174 -5.52 33.90 12.09
N ASP A 175 -5.32 34.39 10.87
CA ASP A 175 -4.30 33.86 9.93
C ASP A 175 -2.88 33.79 10.50
N SER A 176 -2.52 34.63 11.48
CA SER A 176 -1.17 34.63 12.07
C SER A 176 -0.82 33.37 12.87
N VAL A 177 -1.80 32.57 13.29
CA VAL A 177 -1.55 31.28 13.97
C VAL A 177 -1.73 30.07 13.04
N MET A 178 -2.11 30.32 11.78
CA MET A 178 -2.51 29.27 10.84
C MET A 178 -1.38 28.73 9.94
N GLU A 179 -0.15 29.21 10.14
CA GLU A 179 0.99 28.63 9.43
C GLU A 179 1.23 27.18 9.90
N THR A 180 1.22 26.23 8.97
CA THR A 180 1.43 24.81 9.26
C THR A 180 2.31 24.14 8.22
N THR A 181 3.04 23.12 8.66
CA THR A 181 3.78 22.21 7.76
C THR A 181 3.00 20.94 7.45
N GLU A 182 1.80 20.77 7.99
CA GLU A 182 0.89 19.69 7.59
C GLU A 182 0.52 19.82 6.11
N PRO A 183 0.30 18.70 5.39
CA PRO A 183 0.36 17.31 5.89
C PRO A 183 1.80 16.75 5.98
N TYR A 184 2.81 17.54 5.67
CA TYR A 184 4.20 17.09 5.49
C TYR A 184 4.96 16.81 6.79
N THR A 185 4.42 17.19 7.95
CA THR A 185 5.09 17.04 9.25
C THR A 185 5.46 15.58 9.52
N GLY A 186 6.76 15.30 9.70
CA GLY A 186 7.28 13.96 9.94
C GLY A 186 7.48 13.11 8.68
N HIS A 187 7.00 13.57 7.52
CA HIS A 187 7.24 12.93 6.23
C HIS A 187 8.56 13.41 5.62
N LYS A 188 9.32 12.47 5.06
CA LYS A 188 10.57 12.80 4.37
C LYS A 188 10.26 13.20 2.93
N HIS A 189 10.51 14.45 2.60
CA HIS A 189 10.47 14.94 1.23
C HIS A 189 11.43 14.13 0.34
N ARG A 190 10.94 13.66 -0.81
CA ARG A 190 11.74 12.94 -1.79
C ARG A 190 11.63 13.61 -3.14
N GLU A 191 12.77 13.91 -3.74
CA GLU A 191 12.88 14.52 -5.05
C GLU A 191 13.65 13.57 -5.98
N PHE A 192 13.13 13.34 -7.18
CA PHE A 192 13.77 12.50 -8.17
C PHE A 192 13.63 13.06 -9.58
N GLN A 193 14.48 12.55 -10.47
CA GLN A 193 14.37 12.74 -11.91
C GLN A 193 14.28 11.37 -12.57
N GLY A 194 13.34 11.24 -13.50
CA GLY A 194 13.08 9.96 -14.16
C GLY A 194 12.58 10.14 -15.58
N ILE A 195 12.19 9.02 -16.17
CA ILE A 195 11.56 8.98 -17.48
C ILE A 195 10.19 8.35 -17.32
N VAL A 196 9.20 8.96 -17.95
CA VAL A 196 7.83 8.44 -18.02
C VAL A 196 7.84 7.13 -18.77
N LYS A 197 7.42 6.05 -18.10
CA LYS A 197 7.40 4.70 -18.64
C LYS A 197 6.02 4.35 -19.19
N GLU A 198 4.98 4.63 -18.42
CA GLU A 198 3.59 4.31 -18.72
C GLU A 198 2.67 5.43 -18.21
N ILE A 199 1.56 5.66 -18.92
CA ILE A 199 0.49 6.60 -18.55
C ILE A 199 -0.83 5.85 -18.72
N ASN A 200 -1.64 5.77 -17.66
CA ASN A 200 -2.94 5.09 -17.63
C ASN A 200 -3.98 6.01 -16.99
N GLY A 201 -4.69 6.79 -17.81
CA GLY A 201 -5.62 7.80 -17.27
C GLY A 201 -4.85 8.91 -16.54
N ASN A 202 -5.12 9.10 -15.26
CA ASN A 202 -4.39 10.02 -14.37
C ASN A 202 -3.23 9.32 -13.61
N GLU A 203 -3.02 8.02 -13.79
CA GLU A 203 -1.88 7.33 -13.20
C GLU A 203 -0.66 7.40 -14.13
N VAL A 204 0.50 7.75 -13.56
CA VAL A 204 1.79 7.77 -14.26
C VAL A 204 2.80 6.86 -13.56
N VAL A 205 3.51 6.06 -14.35
CA VAL A 205 4.65 5.26 -13.89
C VAL A 205 5.94 5.94 -14.35
N ILE A 206 6.76 6.36 -13.39
CA ILE A 206 8.04 7.02 -13.63
C ILE A 206 9.15 6.09 -13.20
N ARG A 207 10.12 5.90 -14.09
CA ARG A 207 11.27 5.03 -13.84
C ARG A 207 12.53 5.88 -13.66
N VAL A 208 13.21 5.66 -12.55
CA VAL A 208 14.33 6.46 -12.03
C VAL A 208 15.57 5.59 -11.94
N LEU A 209 16.72 6.15 -12.32
CA LEU A 209 18.04 5.58 -12.02
C LEU A 209 18.58 6.22 -10.74
N ASP A 210 18.43 5.52 -9.61
CA ASP A 210 18.99 5.93 -8.33
C ASP A 210 20.33 5.23 -8.10
N GLY A 211 21.41 5.92 -8.47
CA GLY A 211 22.77 5.38 -8.46
C GLY A 211 22.93 4.20 -9.43
N LYS A 212 22.89 2.96 -8.91
CA LYS A 212 22.97 1.71 -9.70
C LYS A 212 21.69 0.89 -9.67
N ARG A 213 20.62 1.42 -9.08
CA ARG A 213 19.34 0.73 -8.93
C ARG A 213 18.29 1.41 -9.80
N ILE A 214 17.38 0.60 -10.31
CA ILE A 214 16.21 1.10 -11.01
C ILE A 214 15.05 1.12 -10.02
N CYS A 215 14.43 2.28 -9.90
CA CYS A 215 13.26 2.47 -9.07
C CYS A 215 12.07 2.84 -9.96
N GLN A 216 10.90 2.26 -9.70
CA GLN A 216 9.65 2.63 -10.33
C GLN A 216 8.75 3.30 -9.31
N TYR A 217 8.14 4.42 -9.70
CA TYR A 217 7.22 5.20 -8.89
C TYR A 217 5.91 5.30 -9.67
N SER A 218 4.83 4.74 -9.13
CA SER A 218 3.49 4.84 -9.68
C SER A 218 2.62 5.71 -8.79
N GLY A 219 1.95 6.69 -9.39
CA GLY A 219 1.15 7.66 -8.66
C GLY A 219 0.16 8.40 -9.55
N ILE A 220 -0.75 9.13 -8.90
CA ILE A 220 -1.81 9.90 -9.57
C ILE A 220 -1.34 11.34 -9.79
N TYR A 221 -1.66 11.90 -10.97
CA TYR A 221 -1.46 13.30 -11.28
C TYR A 221 -2.58 13.82 -12.19
N ASP A 222 -3.19 14.94 -11.80
CA ASP A 222 -4.44 15.41 -12.42
C ASP A 222 -4.25 16.13 -13.77
N ASP A 223 -3.07 16.69 -14.05
CA ASP A 223 -2.81 17.47 -15.28
C ASP A 223 -1.60 16.95 -16.08
N ILE A 224 -1.74 15.76 -16.66
CA ILE A 224 -0.68 15.13 -17.45
C ILE A 224 -0.49 15.86 -18.78
N SER A 225 0.60 16.62 -18.87
CA SER A 225 1.01 17.38 -20.07
C SER A 225 2.28 16.84 -20.75
N PHE A 226 2.66 15.61 -20.43
CA PHE A 226 3.87 14.94 -20.92
C PHE A 226 3.56 13.54 -21.49
N ASP A 227 4.46 13.05 -22.34
CA ASP A 227 4.34 11.80 -23.08
C ASP A 227 5.25 10.69 -22.51
N ILE A 228 4.98 9.44 -22.89
CA ILE A 228 5.90 8.33 -22.64
C ILE A 228 7.27 8.66 -23.24
N GLN A 229 8.35 8.36 -22.50
CA GLN A 229 9.75 8.75 -22.76
C GLN A 229 10.12 10.19 -22.44
N ASP A 230 9.21 11.04 -21.98
CA ASP A 230 9.59 12.35 -21.47
C ASP A 230 10.42 12.24 -20.19
N TYR A 231 11.40 13.13 -20.07
CA TYR A 231 12.16 13.31 -18.83
C TYR A 231 11.34 14.20 -17.90
N VAL A 232 11.20 13.79 -16.66
CA VAL A 232 10.44 14.51 -15.64
C VAL A 232 11.24 14.65 -14.36
N ALA A 233 11.07 15.78 -13.68
CA ALA A 233 11.42 15.96 -12.28
C ALA A 233 10.14 15.93 -11.45
N PHE A 234 10.17 15.23 -10.33
CA PHE A 234 8.99 15.07 -9.48
C PHE A 234 9.38 14.97 -8.02
N ASP A 235 8.43 15.29 -7.16
CA ASP A 235 8.57 15.20 -5.73
C ASP A 235 7.29 14.72 -5.03
N PHE A 236 7.48 14.11 -3.86
CA PHE A 236 6.41 13.53 -3.07
C PHE A 236 6.82 13.35 -1.61
N TYR A 237 5.81 13.24 -0.75
CA TYR A 237 5.93 12.94 0.68
C TYR A 237 5.27 11.61 1.05
N PHE A 238 4.20 11.24 0.36
CA PHE A 238 3.33 10.09 0.67
C PHE A 238 3.44 8.99 -0.39
N PHE A 239 3.38 7.74 0.07
CA PHE A 239 3.35 6.54 -0.76
C PHE A 239 2.73 5.39 0.04
N LYS A 240 1.96 4.50 -0.62
CA LYS A 240 1.26 3.40 0.06
C LYS A 240 2.16 2.20 0.36
N THR A 241 2.90 1.73 -0.64
CA THR A 241 3.77 0.55 -0.47
C THR A 241 5.05 0.65 -1.29
N GLY A 242 6.15 0.16 -0.71
CA GLY A 242 7.43 0.00 -1.39
C GLY A 242 7.84 -1.48 -1.38
N ILE A 243 8.07 -2.09 -2.55
CA ILE A 243 8.75 -3.37 -2.67
C ILE A 243 10.23 -3.08 -2.88
N GLU A 244 11.09 -3.47 -1.94
CA GLU A 244 12.54 -3.37 -2.10
C GLU A 244 13.17 -4.74 -2.41
N LYS A 245 13.79 -4.85 -3.59
CA LYS A 245 14.69 -5.95 -3.96
C LYS A 245 16.13 -5.43 -4.06
N LYS A 246 17.10 -6.34 -4.13
CA LYS A 246 18.53 -6.00 -4.17
C LYS A 246 18.91 -5.06 -5.33
N THR A 247 18.18 -5.12 -6.45
CA THR A 247 18.47 -4.40 -7.70
C THR A 247 17.36 -3.46 -8.17
N GLU A 248 16.15 -3.60 -7.62
CA GLU A 248 14.95 -2.90 -8.08
C GLU A 248 14.10 -2.51 -6.88
N SER A 249 13.46 -1.34 -6.94
CA SER A 249 12.38 -1.02 -6.01
C SER A 249 11.17 -0.47 -6.73
N GLU A 250 9.99 -0.79 -6.23
CA GLU A 250 8.71 -0.36 -6.79
C GLU A 250 7.92 0.33 -5.69
N TRP A 251 7.53 1.57 -5.93
CA TRP A 251 6.79 2.44 -5.02
C TRP A 251 5.45 2.75 -5.66
N THR A 252 4.36 2.43 -4.97
CA THR A 252 3.00 2.58 -5.49
C THR A 252 2.16 3.48 -4.60
N GLY A 253 1.12 4.06 -5.20
CA GLY A 253 0.25 5.03 -4.53
C GLY A 253 1.01 6.28 -4.14
N VAL A 254 1.96 6.73 -4.98
CA VAL A 254 2.66 7.99 -4.79
C VAL A 254 1.68 9.14 -5.05
N GLU A 255 1.60 10.06 -4.10
CA GLU A 255 0.91 11.34 -4.29
C GLU A 255 1.97 12.37 -4.69
N PHE A 256 2.04 12.68 -5.99
CA PHE A 256 2.99 13.65 -6.50
C PHE A 256 2.56 15.06 -6.10
N GLU A 257 3.38 15.79 -5.33
CA GLU A 257 3.10 17.20 -5.04
C GLU A 257 3.43 18.05 -6.26
N ASN A 258 4.53 17.75 -6.93
CA ASN A 258 4.89 18.35 -8.20
C ASN A 258 5.44 17.30 -9.17
N ILE A 259 5.10 17.46 -10.44
CA ILE A 259 5.77 16.80 -11.55
C ILE A 259 5.85 17.76 -12.73
N LYS A 260 7.04 17.85 -13.34
CA LYS A 260 7.27 18.72 -14.49
C LYS A 260 8.20 18.10 -15.49
N LYS A 261 7.95 18.38 -16.77
CA LYS A 261 8.85 18.02 -17.86
C LYS A 261 10.16 18.77 -17.73
N ILE A 262 11.26 18.08 -17.96
CA ILE A 262 12.62 18.62 -17.97
C ILE A 262 13.34 18.21 -19.24
N ASP A 263 14.43 18.90 -19.59
CA ASP A 263 15.34 18.43 -20.62
C ASP A 263 16.07 17.17 -20.17
N LYS A 264 16.51 16.37 -21.16
CA LYS A 264 17.36 15.21 -20.91
C LYS A 264 18.58 15.59 -20.03
N PRO A 265 18.81 14.92 -18.89
CA PRO A 265 19.97 15.20 -18.06
C PRO A 265 21.27 14.95 -18.82
N LYS A 266 22.21 15.91 -18.75
CA LYS A 266 23.46 15.88 -19.54
C LYS A 266 24.31 14.62 -19.31
N ASN A 267 24.25 14.04 -18.11
CA ASN A 267 25.04 12.87 -17.70
C ASN A 267 24.19 11.60 -17.50
N PHE A 268 23.07 11.49 -18.22
CA PHE A 268 22.19 10.33 -18.08
C PHE A 268 22.80 9.06 -18.69
N ASP A 269 23.10 8.07 -17.85
CA ASP A 269 23.61 6.76 -18.27
C ASP A 269 22.46 5.88 -18.76
N ILE A 270 22.26 5.90 -20.08
CA ILE A 270 21.18 5.14 -20.73
C ILE A 270 21.40 3.62 -20.65
N ASP A 271 22.66 3.18 -20.64
CA ASP A 271 22.99 1.76 -20.59
C ASP A 271 22.71 1.19 -19.20
N ALA A 272 23.05 1.93 -18.14
CA ALA A 272 22.68 1.59 -16.78
C ALA A 272 21.15 1.59 -16.60
N TYR A 273 20.46 2.57 -17.21
CA TYR A 273 19.01 2.71 -17.12
C TYR A 273 18.23 1.52 -17.73
N TYR A 274 18.69 0.97 -18.85
CA TYR A 274 18.03 -0.20 -19.50
C TYR A 274 18.70 -1.55 -19.17
N ALA A 275 19.63 -1.61 -18.22
CA ALA A 275 20.45 -2.79 -17.95
C ALA A 275 19.64 -4.05 -17.58
N ASP A 276 18.58 -3.89 -16.79
CA ASP A 276 17.62 -4.92 -16.40
C ASP A 276 16.75 -5.40 -17.57
N GLU A 277 16.25 -4.50 -18.40
CA GLU A 277 15.50 -4.82 -19.62
C GLU A 277 16.38 -5.61 -20.60
N TYR A 278 17.64 -5.20 -20.77
CA TYR A 278 18.63 -5.94 -21.55
C TYR A 278 18.90 -7.33 -20.97
N LYS A 279 19.03 -7.44 -19.64
CA LYS A 279 19.23 -8.72 -18.96
C LYS A 279 18.02 -9.65 -19.15
N MET A 280 16.80 -9.16 -18.94
CA MET A 280 15.58 -9.93 -19.15
C MET A 280 15.43 -10.40 -20.60
N LYS A 281 15.70 -9.53 -21.57
CA LYS A 281 15.68 -9.88 -22.99
C LYS A 281 16.70 -10.97 -23.31
N ARG A 282 17.92 -10.86 -22.77
CA ARG A 282 18.97 -11.88 -22.90
C ARG A 282 18.55 -13.21 -22.30
N GLU A 283 17.99 -13.23 -21.10
CA GLU A 283 17.50 -14.44 -20.44
C GLU A 283 16.36 -15.11 -21.22
N ARG A 284 15.41 -14.34 -21.78
CA ARG A 284 14.35 -14.88 -22.64
C ARG A 284 14.93 -15.53 -23.90
N ILE A 285 15.90 -14.88 -24.55
CA ILE A 285 16.59 -15.43 -25.73
C ILE A 285 17.30 -16.75 -25.37
N ILE A 286 18.02 -16.79 -24.25
CA ILE A 286 18.70 -18.01 -23.78
C ILE A 286 17.69 -19.14 -23.53
N LYS A 287 16.57 -18.86 -22.84
CA LYS A 287 15.50 -19.84 -22.61
C LYS A 287 14.93 -20.36 -23.94
N PHE A 288 14.66 -19.47 -24.90
CA PHE A 288 14.17 -19.86 -26.23
C PHE A 288 15.17 -20.75 -26.97
N LEU A 289 16.46 -20.42 -26.94
CA LEU A 289 17.51 -21.23 -27.57
C LEU A 289 17.64 -22.61 -26.93
N ILE A 290 17.52 -22.72 -25.61
CA ILE A 290 17.53 -24.01 -24.90
C ILE A 290 16.34 -24.87 -25.33
N VAL A 291 15.14 -24.29 -25.39
CA VAL A 291 13.93 -25.00 -25.83
C VAL A 291 14.08 -25.48 -27.28
N ALA A 292 14.55 -24.61 -28.19
CA ALA A 292 14.79 -24.97 -29.58
C ALA A 292 15.80 -26.13 -29.70
N PHE A 293 16.90 -26.09 -28.94
CA PHE A 293 17.91 -27.15 -28.93
C PHE A 293 17.35 -28.50 -28.43
N LEU A 294 16.56 -28.49 -27.36
CA LEU A 294 15.90 -29.69 -26.83
C LEU A 294 14.89 -30.28 -27.81
N CYS A 295 14.08 -29.45 -28.47
CA CYS A 295 13.17 -29.88 -29.53
C CYS A 295 13.91 -30.55 -30.70
N CYS A 296 15.01 -29.96 -31.16
CA CYS A 296 15.85 -30.55 -32.21
C CYS A 296 16.44 -31.91 -31.77
N GLY A 297 16.88 -32.04 -30.52
CA GLY A 297 17.40 -33.30 -29.97
C GLY A 297 16.35 -34.41 -29.90
N ILE A 298 15.10 -34.07 -29.54
CA ILE A 298 13.97 -35.02 -29.53
C ILE A 298 13.65 -35.47 -30.96
N VAL A 299 13.56 -34.55 -31.92
CA VAL A 299 13.28 -34.88 -33.33
C VAL A 299 14.40 -35.75 -33.92
N ALA A 300 15.66 -35.41 -33.67
CA ALA A 300 16.80 -36.22 -34.12
C ALA A 300 16.78 -37.63 -33.51
N SER A 301 16.43 -37.75 -32.23
CA SER A 301 16.29 -39.04 -31.54
C SER A 301 15.14 -39.85 -32.12
N MET A 302 13.98 -39.23 -32.38
CA MET A 302 12.83 -39.89 -33.03
C MET A 302 13.18 -40.40 -34.43
N VAL A 303 13.90 -39.60 -35.23
CA VAL A 303 14.37 -40.01 -36.57
C VAL A 303 15.39 -41.15 -36.47
N TYR A 304 16.32 -41.09 -35.51
CA TYR A 304 17.29 -42.15 -35.27
C TYR A 304 16.63 -43.46 -34.87
N PHE A 305 15.71 -43.43 -33.89
CA PHE A 305 14.98 -44.61 -33.43
C PHE A 305 14.04 -45.16 -34.51
N SER A 306 13.35 -44.31 -35.27
CA SER A 306 12.53 -44.76 -36.42
C SER A 306 13.36 -45.45 -37.50
N LYS A 307 14.58 -44.96 -37.78
CA LYS A 307 15.52 -45.64 -38.69
C LYS A 307 16.06 -46.95 -38.12
N LEU A 308 16.22 -47.04 -36.80
CA LEU A 308 16.68 -48.26 -36.12
C LEU A 308 15.60 -49.34 -36.12
N GLU A 309 14.34 -48.96 -35.87
CA GLU A 309 13.16 -49.84 -35.92
C GLU A 309 13.00 -50.43 -37.33
N LYS A 310 13.10 -49.60 -38.38
CA LYS A 310 13.12 -50.06 -39.79
C LYS A 310 14.26 -51.01 -40.14
N ARG A 311 15.38 -51.01 -39.40
CA ARG A 311 16.48 -51.97 -39.62
C ARG A 311 16.27 -53.28 -38.87
N ILE A 312 15.50 -53.27 -37.79
CA ILE A 312 15.19 -54.46 -36.99
C ILE A 312 14.09 -55.28 -37.69
N ASP A 313 13.14 -54.65 -38.37
CA ASP A 313 12.08 -55.31 -39.15
C ASP A 313 12.54 -55.91 -40.51
N ILE A 314 13.84 -55.88 -40.84
CA ILE A 314 14.43 -56.49 -42.06
C ILE A 314 15.20 -57.80 -41.70
N LYS A 315 14.80 -58.49 -40.63
CA LYS A 315 15.28 -59.84 -40.30
C LYS A 315 14.13 -60.80 -40.08
#